data_AF-A0AAV3HYP8-F1
#
_entry.id   AF-A0AAV3HYP8-F1
#
_cell.length_a   1.000
_cell.length_b   1.000
_cell.length_c   1.000
_cell.angle_alpha   90.00
_cell.angle_beta   90.00
_cell.angle_gamma   90.00
#
_symmetry.space_group_name_H-M   'P 1'
#
loop_
_entity.id
_entity.type
_entity.pdbx_description
1 polymer ?
#
loop_
_entity_poly.entity_id
_entity_poly.type
_entity_poly.pdbx_seq_one_letter_code
_entity_poly.pdbx_strand_id
1 'polypeptide(L)' 'MEWLFRQTTQTWGAERYLKDDWHGLQLFAIDGAQFRTPDEPELREYYGSANTSTERQSAYPVMRLVALMNLGITFY' A
#
# COMPACT_ATOMS: atom_id res chain seq x y z
N MET A 1 9.09 1.67 -3.26
CA MET A 1 8.14 1.11 -2.28
C MET A 1 7.95 -0.41 -2.38
N GLU A 2 8.19 -1.04 -3.54
CA GLU A 2 8.01 -2.49 -3.69
C GLU A 2 8.78 -3.34 -2.67
N TRP A 3 10.06 -3.03 -2.44
CA TRP A 3 10.87 -3.77 -1.46
C TRP A 3 10.22 -3.75 -0.06
N LEU A 4 9.79 -2.57 0.41
CA LEU A 4 9.15 -2.44 1.71
C LEU A 4 7.86 -3.25 1.78
N PHE A 5 7.04 -3.19 0.73
CA PHE A 5 5.83 -4.00 0.64
C PHE A 5 6.14 -5.50 0.72
N ARG A 6 7.15 -5.98 0.00
CA ARG A 6 7.58 -7.39 0.07
C ARG A 6 8.05 -7.78 1.46
N GLN A 7 8.82 -6.93 2.13
CA GLN A 7 9.28 -7.19 3.49
C GLN A 7 8.10 -7.26 4.48
N THR A 8 7.22 -6.26 4.47
CA THR A 8 6.10 -6.22 5.43
C THR A 8 5.07 -7.32 5.18
N THR A 9 4.78 -7.64 3.91
CA THR A 9 3.89 -8.75 3.55
C THR A 9 4.44 -10.11 3.93
N GLN A 10 5.75 -10.34 3.79
CA GLN A 10 6.39 -11.59 4.25
C GLN A 10 6.33 -11.73 5.77
N THR A 11 6.54 -10.65 6.51
CA THR A 11 6.52 -10.67 7.98
C THR A 11 5.09 -10.83 8.53
N TRP A 12 4.17 -9.94 8.15
CA TRP A 12 2.82 -9.89 8.74
C TRP A 12 1.78 -10.71 7.99
N GLY A 13 2.04 -11.06 6.73
CA GLY A 13 1.14 -11.94 5.96
C GLY A 13 1.20 -13.40 6.39
N ALA A 14 2.33 -13.83 6.96
CA ALA A 14 2.52 -15.19 7.49
C ALA A 14 2.13 -15.32 8.98
N GLU A 15 1.90 -14.19 9.66
CA GLU A 15 1.52 -14.17 11.06
C GLU A 15 0.12 -14.79 11.21
N ARG A 16 0.02 -15.90 11.94
CA ARG A 16 -1.22 -16.66 12.10
C ARG A 16 -1.55 -16.80 13.57
N TYR A 17 -2.66 -16.20 13.99
CA TYR A 17 -3.26 -16.48 15.29
C TYR A 17 -4.28 -17.61 15.13
N LEU A 18 -4.18 -18.66 15.96
CA LEU A 18 -4.98 -19.90 15.86
C LEU A 18 -6.51 -19.70 15.90
N LYS A 19 -6.99 -18.50 16.25
CA LYS A 19 -8.41 -18.16 16.36
C LYS A 19 -8.91 -17.15 15.31
N ASP A 20 -8.03 -16.69 14.43
CA ASP A 20 -8.30 -15.57 13.53
C ASP A 20 -8.81 -15.99 12.14
N ASP A 21 -9.15 -17.27 11.96
CA ASP A 21 -9.69 -17.79 10.71
C ASP A 21 -11.20 -17.49 10.58
N TRP A 22 -11.61 -16.99 9.42
CA TRP A 22 -13.02 -16.85 9.03
C TRP A 22 -13.46 -18.09 8.26
N HIS A 23 -14.19 -19.01 8.90
CA HIS A 23 -14.61 -20.28 8.28
C HIS A 23 -13.46 -21.06 7.62
N GLY A 24 -12.26 -21.02 8.21
CA GLY A 24 -11.05 -21.68 7.68
C GLY A 24 -10.28 -20.86 6.63
N LEU A 25 -10.70 -19.62 6.35
CA LEU A 25 -10.02 -18.68 5.47
C LEU A 25 -9.30 -17.59 6.27
N GLN A 26 -8.15 -17.14 5.77
CA GLN A 26 -7.48 -15.94 6.28
C GLN A 26 -8.06 -14.71 5.59
N LEU A 27 -8.38 -13.69 6.39
CA LEU A 27 -8.90 -12.43 5.87
C LEU A 27 -7.78 -11.39 5.79
N PHE A 28 -7.61 -10.82 4.60
CA PHE A 28 -6.68 -9.73 4.36
C PHE A 28 -7.40 -8.51 3.80
N ALA A 29 -6.88 -7.33 4.13
CA ALA A 29 -7.24 -6.08 3.48
C ALA A 29 -6.05 -5.50 2.74
N ILE A 30 -6.35 -4.80 1.65
CA ILE A 30 -5.38 -4.01 0.90
C ILE A 30 -5.85 -2.57 0.94
N ASP A 31 -4.97 -1.67 1.36
CA ASP A 31 -5.21 -0.23 1.32
C ASP A 31 -4.08 0.50 0.60
N GLY A 32 -4.40 1.62 -0.02
CA GLY A 32 -3.48 2.42 -0.83
C GLY A 32 -3.42 3.87 -0.37
N ALA A 33 -2.22 4.41 -0.26
CA ALA A 33 -1.99 5.82 0.08
C ALA A 33 -1.21 6.54 -1.02
N GLN A 34 -1.48 7.83 -1.16
CA GLN A 34 -0.74 8.72 -2.06
C GLN A 34 -0.05 9.80 -1.25
N PHE A 35 1.24 9.97 -1.48
CA PHE A 35 2.08 10.99 -0.85
C PHE A 35 2.59 11.94 -1.92
N ARG A 36 2.52 13.24 -1.65
CA ARG A 36 3.22 14.23 -2.45
C ARG A 36 4.69 14.23 -2.05
N THR A 37 5.55 14.40 -3.04
CA THR A 37 6.99 14.53 -2.86
C THR A 37 7.43 15.95 -3.23
N PRO A 38 8.65 16.38 -2.85
CA PRO A 38 9.23 17.63 -3.35
C PRO A 38 9.21 17.70 -4.88
N ASP A 39 9.10 18.91 -5.42
CA ASP A 39 9.07 19.15 -6.86
C ASP A 39 10.48 19.13 -7.47
N GLU A 40 11.08 17.95 -7.53
CA GLU A 40 12.41 17.73 -8.12
C GLU A 40 12.29 16.91 -9.41
N PRO A 41 13.11 17.19 -10.45
CA PRO A 41 13.06 16.48 -11.73
C PRO A 41 13.20 14.97 -11.58
N GLU A 42 14.14 14.51 -10.74
CA GLU A 42 14.40 13.09 -10.48
C GLU A 42 13.18 12.39 -9.87
N LEU A 43 12.51 13.04 -8.91
CA LEU A 43 11.30 12.52 -8.28
C LEU A 43 10.11 12.54 -9.24
N ARG A 44 10.04 13.50 -10.16
CA ARG A 44 9.02 13.53 -11.20
C ARG A 44 9.21 12.43 -12.23
N GLU A 45 10.43 12.18 -12.66
CA GLU A 45 10.75 11.06 -13.55
C GLU A 45 10.41 9.73 -12.88
N TYR A 46 10.75 9.57 -11.60
CA TYR A 46 10.55 8.31 -10.88
C TYR A 46 9.08 8.05 -10.47
N TYR A 47 8.39 9.04 -9.87
CA TYR A 47 7.03 8.85 -9.34
C TYR A 47 5.92 9.29 -10.30
N GLY A 48 6.22 10.16 -11.26
CA GLY A 48 5.24 10.76 -12.15
C GLY A 48 4.24 11.68 -11.43
N SER A 49 3.15 11.99 -12.13
CA SER A 49 2.08 12.87 -11.65
C SER A 49 0.85 12.08 -11.18
N ALA A 50 -0.06 12.77 -10.49
CA ALA A 50 -1.40 12.25 -10.26
C ALA A 50 -2.09 11.99 -11.61
N ASN A 51 -2.83 10.89 -11.69
CA ASN A 51 -3.68 10.63 -12.86
C ASN A 51 -4.83 11.62 -12.82
N THR A 52 -4.92 12.49 -13.82
CA THR A 52 -6.11 13.32 -14.05
C THR A 52 -6.78 12.87 -15.34
N SER A 53 -8.07 13.15 -15.51
CA SER A 53 -8.79 12.88 -16.77
C SER A 53 -8.34 13.77 -17.93
N THR A 54 -7.30 14.58 -17.71
CA THR A 54 -6.73 15.54 -18.65
C THR A 54 -5.22 15.34 -18.73
N GLU A 55 -4.56 15.96 -19.70
CA GLU A 55 -3.09 15.96 -19.78
C GLU A 55 -2.42 16.84 -18.72
N ARG A 56 -3.19 17.44 -17.79
CA ARG A 56 -2.63 18.26 -16.72
C ARG A 56 -1.86 17.41 -15.73
N GLN A 57 -0.59 17.75 -15.57
CA GLN A 57 0.26 17.21 -14.51
C GLN A 57 -0.12 17.84 -13.15
N SER A 58 -0.05 17.03 -12.09
CA SER A 58 -0.14 17.55 -10.73
C SER A 58 1.07 18.42 -10.40
N ALA A 59 0.86 19.45 -9.58
CA ALA A 59 1.93 20.37 -9.18
C ALA A 59 3.12 19.68 -8.49
N TYR A 60 2.88 18.54 -7.84
CA TYR A 60 3.92 17.75 -7.15
C TYR A 60 3.93 16.32 -7.67
N PRO A 61 5.08 15.63 -7.68
CA PRO A 61 5.12 14.22 -8.02
C PRO A 61 4.43 13.40 -6.93
N VAL A 62 3.79 12.29 -7.33
CA VAL A 62 2.96 11.50 -6.43
C VAL A 62 3.52 10.10 -6.24
N MET A 63 4.09 9.87 -5.05
CA MET A 63 4.48 8.54 -4.61
C MET A 63 3.22 7.76 -4.19
N ARG A 64 3.14 6.50 -4.61
CA ARG A 64 2.05 5.59 -4.27
C ARG A 64 2.58 4.47 -3.38
N LEU A 65 1.84 4.20 -2.30
CA LEU A 65 2.09 3.11 -1.38
C LEU A 65 0.87 2.19 -1.35
N VAL A 66 1.12 0.90 -1.16
CA VAL A 66 0.10 -0.09 -0.87
C VAL A 66 0.51 -0.82 0.40
N ALA A 67 -0.45 -1.14 1.25
CA ALA A 67 -0.27 -1.97 2.44
C ALA A 67 -1.15 -3.22 2.33
N LEU A 68 -0.62 -4.35 2.81
CA LEU A 68 -1.38 -5.57 3.07
C LEU A 68 -1.53 -5.71 4.58
N MET A 69 -2.76 -5.89 5.05
CA MET A 69 -3.08 -6.03 6.46
C MET A 69 -3.73 -7.39 6.70
N ASN A 70 -3.24 -8.12 7.69
CA ASN A 70 -3.95 -9.25 8.24
C ASN A 70 -5.07 -8.72 9.13
N LEU A 71 -6.33 -9.06 8.82
CA LEU A 71 -7.50 -8.51 9.50
C LEU A 71 -7.92 -9.30 10.75
N GLY A 72 -7.15 -10.31 11.16
CA GLY A 72 -7.26 -11.05 12.41
C GLY A 72 -8.61 -10.96 13.14
N ILE A 73 -9.49 -11.95 12.97
CA ILE A 73 -10.82 -11.88 13.57
C ILE A 73 -10.80 -12.36 15.03
N THR A 74 -10.60 -11.43 15.96
CA THR A 74 -10.93 -11.66 17.38
C THR A 74 -12.36 -11.18 17.64
N PHE A 75 -13.32 -12.11 17.74
CA PHE A 75 -14.62 -11.80 18.32
C PHE A 75 -14.49 -11.76 19.86
N TYR A 76 -14.83 -10.62 20.47
CA TYR A 76 -14.98 -10.48 21.93
C TYR A 76 -16.35 -10.99 22.39
#